data_AF-A0A2S9YWU0-F1
#
_entry.id   AF-A0A2S9YWU0-F1
#
_cell.length_a   1.000
_cell.length_b   1.000
_cell.length_c   1.000
_cell.angle_alpha   90.00
_cell.angle_beta   90.00
_cell.angle_gamma   90.00
#
_symmetry.space_group_name_H-M   'P 1'
#
loop_
_entity.id
_entity.type
_entity.pdbx_description
1 polymer ?
#
loop_
_entity_poly.entity_id
_entity_poly.type
_entity_poly.pdbx_seq_one_letter_code
_entity_poly.pdbx_strand_id
1 'polypeptide(L)'
;MRLQWLCPLGFCVPLVLLGCGDDTKEGESQADATAGTADTGDTTTEDESGTAEQGDGDGDPTGDGDGDPGDGDGDPTGDGDGDPTGDGDGDPTGDGDGDPTGDGDGDGDGDGDGDGDGDGDGDPICQCADNTDLIYVLSDDAELWSFNPENLQFELITNALGCPNNNAFSMSVDRNGNAFVMFQNDDIYTIDVNNPNMCSDPGYAPGQMNFDKFGMGFVSNSQFDPCDKLYAHSWSGMGGFGEGPNAGRLGRMDSEDLMMETIGNINYDGGELTGTGDGRLFAFAGSPAKLVEYDKSDASVVLTEQLNMSLTNAFAFAFYGGDFYMFTEAQNTNFSKVTHYDFDDTKMLTNVVMQAPIRIVGAGVSTCVPLAM
;
A
#
# COMPACT_ATOMS: atom_id res chain seq x y z
N MET A 1 -82.79 9.29 16.37
CA MET A 1 -81.83 9.06 15.26
C MET A 1 -80.95 7.89 15.68
N ARG A 2 -81.10 6.66 15.15
CA ARG A 2 -80.40 6.11 13.95
C ARG A 2 -78.95 6.63 13.88
N LEU A 3 -77.87 5.85 13.94
CA LEU A 3 -77.64 4.52 13.37
C LEU A 3 -76.43 3.86 14.09
N GLN A 4 -76.50 2.55 14.31
CA GLN A 4 -75.40 1.65 14.71
C GLN A 4 -74.42 1.46 13.53
N TRP A 5 -73.17 1.09 13.81
CA TRP A 5 -72.56 -0.17 13.33
C TRP A 5 -71.12 -0.35 13.86
N LEU A 6 -70.87 -1.51 14.46
CA LEU A 6 -69.57 -2.06 14.82
C LEU A 6 -68.89 -2.69 13.60
N CYS A 7 -67.55 -2.77 13.61
CA CYS A 7 -66.81 -3.84 12.94
C CYS A 7 -65.51 -4.18 13.72
N PRO A 8 -65.06 -5.46 13.75
CA PRO A 8 -64.41 -6.07 14.91
C PRO A 8 -62.94 -6.50 14.72
N LEU A 9 -62.38 -7.06 15.80
CA LEU A 9 -61.11 -7.78 15.90
C LEU A 9 -60.95 -8.88 14.83
N GLY A 10 -59.75 -8.97 14.24
CA GLY A 10 -59.30 -10.11 13.45
C GLY A 10 -58.68 -11.19 14.35
N PHE A 11 -59.27 -12.39 14.32
CA PHE A 11 -58.83 -13.58 15.06
C PHE A 11 -58.27 -14.63 14.09
N CYS A 12 -57.26 -15.33 14.58
CA CYS A 12 -56.57 -16.48 14.02
C CYS A 12 -57.50 -17.67 13.74
N VAL A 13 -57.32 -18.38 12.62
CA VAL A 13 -57.87 -19.75 12.42
C VAL A 13 -56.86 -20.62 11.64
N PRO A 14 -56.60 -21.86 12.10
CA PRO A 14 -55.72 -22.85 11.46
C PRO A 14 -56.47 -23.77 10.47
N LEU A 15 -55.73 -24.49 9.63
CA LEU A 15 -56.29 -25.54 8.75
C LEU A 15 -55.64 -26.90 9.06
N VAL A 16 -56.46 -27.94 9.14
CA VAL A 16 -56.20 -29.21 9.82
C VAL A 16 -56.89 -30.37 9.05
N LEU A 17 -56.12 -31.45 8.78
CA LEU A 17 -56.42 -32.91 8.66
C LEU A 17 -56.69 -33.66 7.31
N LEU A 18 -55.94 -34.79 7.22
CA LEU A 18 -56.21 -36.20 6.77
C LEU A 18 -56.62 -36.53 5.31
N GLY A 19 -56.23 -37.65 4.66
CA GLY A 19 -55.44 -38.85 5.01
C GLY A 19 -55.76 -40.07 4.09
N CYS A 20 -54.89 -41.11 4.11
CA CYS A 20 -54.93 -42.47 3.48
C CYS A 20 -54.61 -42.57 1.96
N GLY A 21 -53.77 -43.46 1.40
CA GLY A 21 -52.96 -44.63 1.83
C GLY A 21 -53.14 -45.82 0.86
N ASP A 22 -52.09 -46.29 0.14
CA ASP A 22 -51.70 -47.72 -0.05
C ASP A 22 -50.47 -47.93 -0.98
N ASP A 23 -49.73 -49.03 -0.73
CA ASP A 23 -48.39 -49.44 -1.19
C ASP A 23 -48.29 -50.15 -2.57
N THR A 24 -47.09 -50.14 -3.19
CA THR A 24 -46.33 -51.24 -3.90
C THR A 24 -45.38 -50.66 -4.99
N LYS A 25 -44.05 -50.67 -4.81
CA LYS A 25 -42.99 -51.69 -5.10
C LYS A 25 -42.47 -51.79 -6.55
N GLU A 26 -41.14 -51.66 -6.67
CA GLU A 26 -40.20 -52.22 -7.68
C GLU A 26 -40.31 -51.65 -9.11
N GLY A 27 -39.28 -51.44 -9.93
CA GLY A 27 -37.88 -51.87 -9.98
C GLY A 27 -37.47 -51.99 -11.46
N GLU A 28 -36.41 -51.28 -11.87
CA GLU A 28 -35.44 -51.53 -12.96
C GLU A 28 -35.84 -51.89 -14.42
N SER A 29 -35.18 -51.24 -15.39
CA SER A 29 -34.26 -51.82 -16.42
C SER A 29 -34.17 -50.92 -17.66
N GLN A 30 -32.99 -50.35 -17.95
CA GLN A 30 -31.95 -50.80 -18.92
C GLN A 30 -32.35 -50.64 -20.40
N ALA A 31 -31.68 -49.73 -21.12
CA ALA A 31 -30.50 -49.97 -21.99
C ALA A 31 -30.94 -50.55 -23.35
N ASP A 32 -30.81 -49.80 -24.45
CA ASP A 32 -29.62 -49.63 -25.29
C ASP A 32 -30.00 -50.12 -26.70
N ALA A 33 -29.57 -49.39 -27.74
CA ALA A 33 -29.19 -49.88 -29.07
C ALA A 33 -29.41 -48.84 -30.18
N THR A 34 -28.28 -48.26 -30.60
CA THR A 34 -27.79 -48.27 -31.99
C THR A 34 -28.67 -47.65 -33.08
N ALA A 35 -28.33 -46.41 -33.49
CA ALA A 35 -28.89 -45.75 -34.66
C ALA A 35 -28.11 -46.12 -35.93
N GLY A 36 -28.82 -46.68 -36.91
CA GLY A 36 -28.40 -46.87 -38.30
C GLY A 36 -29.07 -45.86 -39.22
N THR A 37 -28.26 -45.34 -40.13
CA THR A 37 -28.43 -44.57 -41.37
C THR A 37 -29.83 -44.49 -42.02
N ALA A 38 -30.19 -43.30 -42.50
CA ALA A 38 -31.01 -43.12 -43.71
C ALA A 38 -30.67 -41.81 -44.44
N ASP A 39 -30.54 -41.95 -45.76
CA ASP A 39 -30.13 -41.03 -46.82
C ASP A 39 -31.33 -40.27 -47.43
N THR A 40 -31.04 -39.43 -48.45
CA THR A 40 -31.87 -38.64 -49.40
C THR A 40 -31.99 -37.16 -49.03
N GLY A 41 -31.48 -36.18 -49.81
CA GLY A 41 -31.41 -35.98 -51.26
C GLY A 41 -32.48 -34.93 -51.60
N ASP A 42 -32.19 -33.64 -51.85
CA ASP A 42 -31.67 -32.97 -53.07
C ASP A 42 -32.64 -31.76 -53.26
N THR A 43 -32.22 -30.50 -53.42
CA THR A 43 -32.14 -29.82 -54.73
C THR A 43 -31.51 -28.44 -54.59
N THR A 44 -30.72 -28.14 -55.61
CA THR A 44 -29.83 -27.02 -55.97
C THR A 44 -30.50 -25.69 -56.33
N THR A 45 -29.72 -24.59 -56.28
CA THR A 45 -29.34 -23.76 -57.46
C THR A 45 -28.17 -22.82 -57.12
N GLU A 46 -27.35 -22.57 -58.15
CA GLU A 46 -25.99 -22.02 -58.23
C GLU A 46 -25.94 -20.47 -58.30
N ASP A 47 -24.81 -19.85 -57.93
CA ASP A 47 -23.97 -19.07 -58.88
C ASP A 47 -22.63 -18.54 -58.28
N GLU A 48 -21.56 -18.77 -59.06
CA GLU A 48 -20.27 -18.06 -59.33
C GLU A 48 -19.56 -17.19 -58.25
N SER A 49 -18.28 -17.40 -57.90
CA SER A 49 -16.97 -17.39 -58.63
C SER A 49 -16.26 -16.02 -58.65
N GLY A 50 -15.02 -16.01 -58.14
CA GLY A 50 -13.97 -15.02 -58.45
C GLY A 50 -13.05 -14.74 -57.25
N THR A 51 -11.73 -14.56 -57.35
CA THR A 51 -10.70 -14.83 -58.38
C THR A 51 -9.36 -14.65 -57.63
N ALA A 52 -8.39 -15.52 -57.88
CA ALA A 52 -6.99 -15.31 -57.51
C ALA A 52 -6.28 -14.55 -58.64
N GLU A 53 -5.45 -13.56 -58.31
CA GLU A 53 -4.48 -13.01 -59.24
C GLU A 53 -3.09 -12.87 -58.61
N GLN A 54 -2.13 -13.18 -59.46
CA GLN A 54 -0.69 -13.26 -59.31
C GLN A 54 -0.08 -12.00 -59.95
N GLY A 55 1.01 -11.47 -59.39
CA GLY A 55 1.78 -10.39 -60.00
C GLY A 55 3.23 -10.40 -59.55
N ASP A 56 4.11 -10.93 -60.39
CA ASP A 56 5.57 -10.76 -60.34
C ASP A 56 5.98 -9.44 -61.03
N GLY A 57 7.08 -8.80 -60.60
CA GLY A 57 7.68 -7.69 -61.36
C GLY A 57 8.81 -6.94 -60.64
N ASP A 58 10.03 -7.12 -61.15
CA ASP A 58 11.33 -6.62 -60.69
C ASP A 58 11.53 -5.08 -60.67
N GLY A 59 12.41 -4.61 -59.78
CA GLY A 59 12.99 -3.26 -59.79
C GLY A 59 14.12 -3.09 -58.77
N ASP A 60 15.37 -3.30 -59.22
CA ASP A 60 16.65 -3.14 -58.49
C ASP A 60 17.06 -1.64 -58.35
N PRO A 61 18.22 -1.26 -57.75
CA PRO A 61 18.36 -0.15 -56.82
C PRO A 61 18.95 1.10 -57.52
N THR A 62 19.02 2.23 -56.81
CA THR A 62 20.08 3.28 -56.89
C THR A 62 19.53 4.58 -56.31
N GLY A 63 20.33 5.22 -55.46
CA GLY A 63 20.00 6.49 -54.85
C GLY A 63 21.07 6.93 -53.86
N ASP A 64 22.30 7.07 -54.36
CA ASP A 64 23.40 7.75 -53.69
C ASP A 64 23.01 9.19 -53.34
N GLY A 65 23.48 9.65 -52.18
CA GLY A 65 23.29 11.01 -51.68
C GLY A 65 24.34 11.34 -50.62
N ASP A 66 25.59 11.37 -51.06
CA ASP A 66 26.76 11.90 -50.36
C ASP A 66 26.65 13.42 -50.04
N GLY A 67 27.36 13.83 -48.98
CA GLY A 67 27.82 15.21 -48.72
C GLY A 67 27.29 15.78 -47.40
N ASP A 68 28.08 16.15 -46.39
CA ASP A 68 29.52 16.42 -46.31
C ASP A 68 29.88 16.52 -44.80
N PRO A 69 31.03 16.02 -44.31
CA PRO A 69 31.57 16.37 -43.01
C PRO A 69 32.36 17.69 -43.13
N GLY A 70 31.88 18.74 -42.47
CA GLY A 70 32.62 19.99 -42.36
C GLY A 70 33.78 19.89 -41.38
N ASP A 71 34.98 19.66 -41.93
CA ASP A 71 36.27 19.92 -41.29
C ASP A 71 36.42 21.39 -40.91
N GLY A 72 37.07 21.63 -39.76
CA GLY A 72 37.40 22.96 -39.27
C GLY A 72 38.44 22.92 -38.16
N ASP A 73 39.63 22.42 -38.49
CA ASP A 73 40.86 22.64 -37.73
C ASP A 73 41.18 24.14 -37.62
N GLY A 74 41.59 24.59 -36.43
CA GLY A 74 41.97 25.98 -36.17
C GLY A 74 42.62 26.18 -34.80
N ASP A 75 43.77 25.53 -34.64
CA ASP A 75 44.95 25.74 -33.77
C ASP A 75 44.88 26.64 -32.50
N PRO A 76 45.56 26.24 -31.39
CA PRO A 76 45.68 27.00 -30.16
C PRO A 76 46.95 27.86 -30.16
N THR A 77 46.83 29.18 -29.97
CA THR A 77 47.96 30.02 -29.52
C THR A 77 47.46 31.21 -28.72
N GLY A 78 48.11 31.48 -27.58
CA GLY A 78 47.80 32.63 -26.75
C GLY A 78 48.44 32.57 -25.38
N ASP A 79 49.77 32.59 -25.37
CA ASP A 79 50.63 32.71 -24.20
C ASP A 79 50.23 33.86 -23.27
N GLY A 80 50.33 33.61 -21.96
CA GLY A 80 50.13 34.58 -20.91
C GLY A 80 50.96 34.23 -19.67
N ASP A 81 52.26 34.03 -19.85
CA ASP A 81 53.24 34.08 -18.75
C ASP A 81 53.30 35.52 -18.19
N GLY A 82 53.11 35.64 -16.88
CA GLY A 82 53.13 36.91 -16.16
C GLY A 82 53.41 36.73 -14.66
N ASP A 83 54.60 36.21 -14.37
CA ASP A 83 55.49 36.38 -13.20
C ASP A 83 54.93 36.36 -11.75
N PRO A 84 55.45 35.46 -10.88
CA PRO A 84 55.25 35.49 -9.44
C PRO A 84 56.39 36.27 -8.73
N THR A 85 56.10 37.41 -8.10
CA THR A 85 56.95 37.93 -7.00
C THR A 85 56.15 38.81 -6.05
N GLY A 86 56.29 38.56 -4.75
CA GLY A 86 55.66 39.35 -3.71
C GLY A 86 55.85 38.75 -2.32
N ASP A 87 57.12 38.57 -1.93
CA ASP A 87 57.52 38.29 -0.56
C ASP A 87 56.96 39.36 0.39
N GLY A 88 56.42 38.91 1.52
CA GLY A 88 55.91 39.74 2.59
C GLY A 88 55.91 39.00 3.91
N ASP A 89 57.10 38.56 4.34
CA ASP A 89 57.36 38.19 5.72
C ASP A 89 57.08 39.37 6.66
N GLY A 90 56.25 39.14 7.66
CA GLY A 90 55.93 40.05 8.75
C GLY A 90 55.36 39.28 9.93
N ASP A 91 56.24 38.53 10.60
CA ASP A 91 56.03 37.84 11.88
C ASP A 91 55.88 38.84 13.06
N PRO A 92 55.70 38.40 14.33
CA PRO A 92 54.46 38.28 15.08
C PRO A 92 54.41 39.30 16.24
N THR A 93 53.54 39.04 17.22
CA THR A 93 53.44 39.62 18.58
C THR A 93 52.36 40.68 18.79
N GLY A 94 51.43 40.31 19.67
CA GLY A 94 50.35 41.13 20.18
C GLY A 94 49.71 40.39 21.35
N ASP A 95 50.50 40.22 22.41
CA ASP A 95 50.04 39.76 23.72
C ASP A 95 48.86 40.63 24.21
N GLY A 96 47.86 39.97 24.78
CA GLY A 96 46.70 40.60 25.37
C GLY A 96 46.09 39.70 26.43
N ASP A 97 46.89 39.38 27.45
CA ASP A 97 46.40 38.89 28.74
C ASP A 97 45.36 39.87 29.31
N GLY A 98 44.22 39.33 29.75
CA GLY A 98 43.14 40.09 30.35
C GLY A 98 42.14 39.22 31.09
N ASP A 99 42.60 38.54 32.14
CA ASP A 99 41.76 38.02 33.24
C ASP A 99 42.47 38.42 34.56
N PRO A 100 41.85 38.51 35.76
CA PRO A 100 40.44 38.47 36.15
C PRO A 100 40.04 39.69 37.02
N THR A 101 38.78 39.71 37.47
CA THR A 101 38.26 40.18 38.80
C THR A 101 37.00 41.03 38.67
N GLY A 102 35.92 40.46 39.17
CA GLY A 102 34.63 41.10 39.34
C GLY A 102 33.86 40.35 40.41
N ASP A 103 34.32 40.50 41.66
CA ASP A 103 33.66 40.03 42.86
C ASP A 103 32.23 40.60 42.92
N GLY A 104 31.27 39.70 43.02
CA GLY A 104 29.86 40.01 43.23
C GLY A 104 29.29 39.04 44.24
N ASP A 105 29.64 39.26 45.52
CA ASP A 105 29.00 38.64 46.66
C ASP A 105 27.49 38.93 46.62
N GLY A 106 26.71 37.86 46.45
CA GLY A 106 25.26 37.86 46.55
C GLY A 106 24.83 36.73 47.48
N ASP A 107 24.96 36.97 48.78
CA ASP A 107 24.33 36.15 49.82
C ASP A 107 22.82 36.15 49.60
N GLY A 108 22.31 35.01 49.13
CA GLY A 108 20.89 34.70 49.03
C GLY A 108 20.64 33.38 49.70
N ASP A 109 20.53 33.41 51.03
CA ASP A 109 19.94 32.33 51.82
C ASP A 109 18.49 32.12 51.37
N GLY A 110 18.29 31.16 50.47
CA GLY A 110 17.01 30.65 50.06
C GLY A 110 16.91 29.19 50.47
N ASP A 111 16.51 28.97 51.73
CA ASP A 111 15.99 27.69 52.20
C ASP A 111 14.73 27.35 51.39
N GLY A 112 14.95 26.67 50.27
CA GLY A 112 13.92 25.99 49.51
C GLY A 112 14.12 24.50 49.70
N ASP A 113 13.55 23.96 50.76
CA ASP A 113 13.24 22.53 50.88
C ASP A 113 12.24 22.18 49.77
N GLY A 114 12.76 22.02 48.57
CA GLY A 114 12.10 21.33 47.48
C GLY A 114 12.44 19.86 47.61
N ASP A 115 11.68 19.15 48.43
CA ASP A 115 11.45 17.71 48.26
C ASP A 115 10.80 17.53 46.89
N GLY A 116 11.62 17.61 45.85
CA GLY A 116 11.29 17.13 44.52
C GLY A 116 11.41 15.63 44.57
N ASP A 117 10.37 14.98 45.11
CA ASP A 117 9.98 13.64 44.69
C ASP A 117 9.62 13.74 43.20
N GLY A 118 10.67 13.85 42.38
CA GLY A 118 10.62 13.66 40.96
C GLY A 118 10.45 12.18 40.73
N ASP A 119 9.26 11.66 41.06
CA ASP A 119 8.67 10.49 40.44
C ASP A 119 8.38 10.88 38.98
N GLY A 120 9.45 11.14 38.23
CA GLY A 120 9.46 11.15 36.79
C GLY A 120 9.37 9.72 36.33
N ASP A 121 8.26 9.06 36.68
CA ASP A 121 7.70 7.98 35.87
C ASP A 121 7.24 8.68 34.59
N GLY A 122 8.21 9.02 33.74
CA GLY A 122 7.94 9.58 32.43
C GLY A 122 7.03 8.59 31.74
N ASP A 123 5.80 9.03 31.44
CA ASP A 123 4.88 8.27 30.61
C ASP A 123 5.68 7.70 29.44
N PRO A 124 5.67 6.37 29.23
CA PRO A 124 6.47 5.78 28.19
C PRO A 124 6.16 6.48 26.87
N ILE A 125 7.19 7.06 26.27
CA ILE A 125 7.03 7.83 25.04
C ILE A 125 6.49 6.89 23.97
N CYS A 126 5.43 7.30 23.26
CA CYS A 126 4.90 6.56 22.13
C CYS A 126 4.45 5.14 22.51
N GLN A 127 3.58 5.02 23.54
CA GLN A 127 2.89 3.75 23.83
C GLN A 127 1.96 3.33 22.69
N CYS A 128 1.73 2.03 22.60
CA CYS A 128 0.73 1.45 21.72
C CYS A 128 -0.65 1.67 22.32
N ALA A 129 -1.58 2.16 21.51
CA ALA A 129 -2.99 2.13 21.87
C ALA A 129 -3.51 0.68 21.94
N ASP A 130 -4.60 0.49 22.68
CA ASP A 130 -5.28 -0.81 22.71
C ASP A 130 -5.72 -1.23 21.30
N ASN A 131 -5.75 -2.55 21.07
CA ASN A 131 -6.12 -3.15 19.78
C ASN A 131 -5.27 -2.60 18.63
N THR A 132 -3.95 -2.57 18.76
CA THR A 132 -3.03 -2.24 17.65
C THR A 132 -2.15 -3.43 17.26
N ASP A 133 -2.58 -4.63 17.66
CA ASP A 133 -1.86 -5.90 17.62
C ASP A 133 -2.37 -6.86 16.52
N LEU A 134 -3.14 -6.35 15.55
CA LEU A 134 -3.68 -7.09 14.40
C LEU A 134 -3.37 -6.39 13.08
N ILE A 135 -3.64 -7.07 11.97
CA ILE A 135 -3.64 -6.47 10.63
C ILE A 135 -5.01 -5.84 10.39
N TYR A 136 -5.04 -4.55 10.06
CA TYR A 136 -6.23 -3.86 9.60
C TYR A 136 -6.30 -3.88 8.08
N VAL A 137 -7.45 -4.18 7.51
CA VAL A 137 -7.66 -4.20 6.06
C VAL A 137 -8.86 -3.34 5.66
N LEU A 138 -8.74 -2.69 4.51
CA LEU A 138 -9.68 -1.72 4.00
C LEU A 138 -10.19 -2.14 2.62
N SER A 139 -11.51 -2.11 2.44
CA SER A 139 -12.13 -2.36 1.13
C SER A 139 -12.05 -1.15 0.20
N ASP A 140 -12.29 -1.35 -1.11
CA ASP A 140 -12.38 -0.27 -2.08
C ASP A 140 -13.57 0.69 -1.83
N ASP A 141 -14.61 0.23 -1.13
CA ASP A 141 -15.79 1.02 -0.72
C ASP A 141 -15.79 1.47 0.74
N ALA A 142 -14.62 1.46 1.41
CA ALA A 142 -14.39 1.99 2.76
C ALA A 142 -15.11 1.23 3.90
N GLU A 143 -15.14 -0.10 3.82
CA GLU A 143 -15.34 -0.99 4.96
C GLU A 143 -13.99 -1.29 5.64
N LEU A 144 -13.97 -1.21 6.98
CA LEU A 144 -12.79 -1.52 7.78
C LEU A 144 -12.99 -2.86 8.50
N TRP A 145 -11.99 -3.72 8.41
CA TRP A 145 -11.97 -5.04 9.03
C TRP A 145 -10.62 -5.26 9.72
N SER A 146 -10.59 -6.10 10.74
CA SER A 146 -9.36 -6.71 11.23
C SER A 146 -9.17 -8.09 10.60
N PHE A 147 -7.91 -8.50 10.46
CA PHE A 147 -7.47 -9.82 10.07
C PHE A 147 -6.49 -10.33 11.12
N ASN A 148 -6.81 -11.47 11.73
CA ASN A 148 -5.94 -12.14 12.70
C ASN A 148 -5.12 -13.23 12.00
N PRO A 149 -3.79 -13.08 11.90
CA PRO A 149 -2.96 -14.05 11.20
C PRO A 149 -2.79 -15.39 11.91
N GLU A 150 -2.98 -15.46 13.23
CA GLU A 150 -2.84 -16.69 14.02
C GLU A 150 -3.95 -17.70 13.74
N ASN A 151 -5.15 -17.21 13.41
CA ASN A 151 -6.33 -18.04 13.17
C ASN A 151 -6.99 -17.81 11.80
N LEU A 152 -6.45 -16.90 10.99
CA LEU A 152 -6.89 -16.54 9.64
C LEU A 152 -8.33 -15.99 9.57
N GLN A 153 -8.82 -15.39 10.65
CA GLN A 153 -10.18 -14.83 10.72
C GLN A 153 -10.22 -13.34 10.40
N PHE A 154 -11.31 -12.95 9.75
CA PHE A 154 -11.67 -11.56 9.53
C PHE A 154 -12.81 -11.16 10.47
N GLU A 155 -12.73 -9.97 11.04
CA GLU A 155 -13.79 -9.38 11.84
C GLU A 155 -14.13 -7.98 11.34
N LEU A 156 -15.42 -7.70 11.15
CA LEU A 156 -15.91 -6.41 10.69
C LEU A 156 -15.80 -5.40 11.83
N ILE A 157 -15.09 -4.30 11.59
CA ILE A 157 -14.98 -3.18 12.53
C ILE A 157 -16.07 -2.15 12.23
N THR A 158 -16.15 -1.71 10.97
CA THR A 158 -17.25 -0.87 10.48
C THR A 158 -17.50 -1.10 8.99
N ASN A 159 -18.76 -0.99 8.58
CA ASN A 159 -19.17 -1.07 7.19
C ASN A 159 -19.09 0.29 6.46
N ALA A 160 -18.77 1.37 7.18
CA ALA A 160 -18.53 2.68 6.59
C ALA A 160 -17.70 3.53 7.55
N LEU A 161 -16.61 4.10 7.06
CA LEU A 161 -15.76 5.02 7.84
C LEU A 161 -16.46 6.34 8.22
N GLY A 162 -17.52 6.72 7.49
CA GLY A 162 -18.20 8.01 7.67
C GLY A 162 -17.45 9.21 7.09
N CYS A 163 -16.43 8.97 6.26
CA CYS A 163 -15.71 10.01 5.55
C CYS A 163 -16.55 10.65 4.42
N PRO A 164 -16.20 11.87 3.95
CA PRO A 164 -16.85 12.49 2.78
C PRO A 164 -16.71 11.69 1.48
N ASN A 165 -15.68 10.85 1.40
CA ASN A 165 -15.40 9.93 0.30
C ASN A 165 -15.46 8.48 0.81
N ASN A 166 -15.86 7.54 -0.05
CA ASN A 166 -15.88 6.12 0.25
C ASN A 166 -15.02 5.29 -0.72
N ASN A 167 -14.39 5.91 -1.72
CA ASN A 167 -13.55 5.21 -2.68
C ASN A 167 -12.09 5.25 -2.23
N ALA A 168 -11.68 4.20 -1.51
CA ALA A 168 -10.37 4.10 -0.89
C ALA A 168 -9.28 3.72 -1.91
N PHE A 169 -8.02 4.07 -1.57
CA PHE A 169 -6.85 3.75 -2.38
C PHE A 169 -5.80 2.95 -1.59
N SER A 170 -5.39 3.45 -0.41
CA SER A 170 -4.41 2.79 0.47
C SER A 170 -4.70 3.18 1.92
N MET A 171 -4.13 2.43 2.87
CA MET A 171 -4.28 2.68 4.30
C MET A 171 -3.06 2.22 5.08
N SER A 172 -2.69 2.94 6.13
CA SER A 172 -1.86 2.41 7.21
C SER A 172 -2.39 2.82 8.59
N VAL A 173 -1.92 2.18 9.66
CA VAL A 173 -2.39 2.44 11.04
C VAL A 173 -1.19 2.85 11.90
N ASP A 174 -1.30 3.97 12.60
CA ASP A 174 -0.25 4.43 13.51
C ASP A 174 -0.27 3.67 14.85
N ARG A 175 0.70 3.95 15.72
CA ARG A 175 0.72 3.41 17.09
C ARG A 175 -0.42 3.82 18.00
N ASN A 176 -1.06 4.95 17.72
CA ASN A 176 -2.16 5.49 18.50
C ASN A 176 -3.51 4.87 18.09
N GLY A 177 -3.51 3.97 17.10
CA GLY A 177 -4.72 3.34 16.58
C GLY A 177 -5.45 4.20 15.55
N ASN A 178 -4.82 5.24 14.99
CA ASN A 178 -5.39 6.01 13.90
C ASN A 178 -5.04 5.35 12.57
N ALA A 179 -6.06 4.90 11.85
CA ALA A 179 -5.95 4.52 10.45
C ALA A 179 -5.91 5.79 9.58
N PHE A 180 -4.81 5.97 8.85
CA PHE A 180 -4.65 6.97 7.80
C PHE A 180 -5.09 6.35 6.49
N VAL A 181 -6.17 6.87 5.91
CA VAL A 181 -6.81 6.33 4.71
C VAL A 181 -6.68 7.33 3.58
N MET A 182 -5.97 6.95 2.52
CA MET A 182 -5.95 7.71 1.27
C MET A 182 -7.14 7.32 0.41
N PHE A 183 -7.81 8.33 -0.15
CA PHE A 183 -8.92 8.16 -1.07
C PHE A 183 -8.53 8.50 -2.51
N GLN A 184 -9.40 8.14 -3.46
CA GLN A 184 -9.17 8.40 -4.88
C GLN A 184 -9.05 9.88 -5.27
N ASN A 185 -9.40 10.83 -4.39
CA ASN A 185 -9.20 12.26 -4.58
C ASN A 185 -7.84 12.80 -4.08
N ASP A 186 -6.88 11.91 -3.80
CA ASP A 186 -5.48 12.22 -3.41
C ASP A 186 -5.34 12.72 -1.96
N ASP A 187 -6.45 12.73 -1.23
CA ASP A 187 -6.54 13.23 0.14
C ASP A 187 -6.50 12.08 1.16
N ILE A 188 -6.13 12.41 2.39
CA ILE A 188 -6.04 11.48 3.52
C ILE A 188 -7.03 11.88 4.60
N TYR A 189 -7.80 10.92 5.09
CA TYR A 189 -8.58 11.06 6.31
C TYR A 189 -8.08 10.09 7.38
N THR A 190 -8.38 10.41 8.64
CA THR A 190 -8.03 9.59 9.80
C THR A 190 -9.26 9.00 10.45
N ILE A 191 -9.15 7.76 10.92
CA ILE A 191 -10.18 7.05 11.68
C ILE A 191 -9.52 6.34 12.85
N ASP A 192 -10.03 6.55 14.06
CA ASP A 192 -9.64 5.75 15.22
C ASP A 192 -10.22 4.33 15.07
N VAL A 193 -9.37 3.30 14.99
CA VAL A 193 -9.81 1.90 14.86
C VAL A 193 -10.63 1.44 16.07
N ASN A 194 -10.44 2.06 17.23
CA ASN A 194 -11.22 1.83 18.45
C ASN A 194 -12.53 2.63 18.47
N ASN A 195 -12.70 3.59 17.56
CA ASN A 195 -13.93 4.37 17.40
C ASN A 195 -14.23 4.73 15.92
N PRO A 196 -14.55 3.71 15.09
CA PRO A 196 -14.37 3.74 13.64
C PRO A 196 -15.41 4.53 12.84
N ASN A 197 -16.37 5.18 13.51
CA ASN A 197 -17.45 5.96 12.88
C ASN A 197 -17.24 7.48 12.99
N MET A 198 -16.01 7.90 13.34
CA MET A 198 -15.63 9.31 13.49
C MET A 198 -14.47 9.65 12.55
N CYS A 199 -14.73 9.60 11.24
CA CYS A 199 -13.75 10.06 10.27
C CYS A 199 -13.42 11.55 10.45
N SER A 200 -12.13 11.87 10.49
CA SER A 200 -11.62 13.23 10.67
C SER A 200 -10.70 13.61 9.52
N ASP A 201 -10.82 14.85 9.05
CA ASP A 201 -9.86 15.48 8.15
C ASP A 201 -8.65 15.93 8.98
N PRO A 202 -7.47 15.34 8.79
CA PRO A 202 -6.27 15.72 9.52
C PRO A 202 -5.62 17.00 8.94
N GLY A 203 -6.08 17.49 7.77
CA GLY A 203 -5.55 18.67 7.10
C GLY A 203 -4.39 18.38 6.14
N TYR A 204 -4.28 17.15 5.65
CA TYR A 204 -3.27 16.81 4.64
C TYR A 204 -3.50 17.62 3.35
N ALA A 205 -2.44 18.20 2.79
CA ALA A 205 -2.51 18.87 1.50
C ALA A 205 -2.15 17.87 0.38
N PRO A 206 -3.03 17.58 -0.60
CA PRO A 206 -2.71 16.69 -1.71
C PRO A 206 -1.60 17.22 -2.65
N GLY A 207 -0.93 16.29 -3.34
CA GLY A 207 0.06 16.61 -4.39
C GLY A 207 1.41 17.15 -3.89
N GLN A 208 1.71 17.01 -2.59
CA GLN A 208 2.99 17.43 -2.03
C GLN A 208 4.14 16.64 -2.65
N MET A 209 5.20 17.31 -3.10
CA MET A 209 6.44 16.69 -3.60
C MET A 209 6.23 15.65 -4.72
N ASN A 210 5.15 15.79 -5.50
CA ASN A 210 4.64 14.84 -6.50
C ASN A 210 4.31 13.45 -5.91
N PHE A 211 3.76 13.43 -4.71
CA PHE A 211 3.04 12.30 -4.13
C PHE A 211 1.54 12.56 -4.25
N ASP A 212 0.99 12.34 -5.44
CA ASP A 212 -0.46 12.42 -5.67
C ASP A 212 -1.16 11.18 -5.07
N LYS A 213 -0.70 10.01 -5.51
CA LYS A 213 -1.11 8.70 -4.99
C LYS A 213 0.10 7.94 -4.47
N PHE A 214 -0.07 7.23 -3.37
CA PHE A 214 0.97 6.39 -2.82
C PHE A 214 0.40 5.28 -1.94
N GLY A 215 1.06 4.12 -1.96
CA GLY A 215 0.90 3.13 -0.91
C GLY A 215 1.69 3.56 0.32
N MET A 216 1.23 3.16 1.51
CA MET A 216 1.75 3.73 2.75
C MET A 216 1.89 2.76 3.90
N GLY A 217 2.82 3.06 4.81
CA GLY A 217 3.16 2.21 5.95
C GLY A 217 3.78 3.02 7.09
N PHE A 218 3.26 2.87 8.31
CA PHE A 218 3.93 3.37 9.51
C PHE A 218 5.13 2.51 9.86
N VAL A 219 6.24 3.15 10.24
CA VAL A 219 7.48 2.49 10.64
C VAL A 219 8.05 3.18 11.87
N SER A 220 8.45 2.42 12.89
CA SER A 220 9.12 2.98 14.06
C SER A 220 10.43 3.65 13.67
N ASN A 221 10.86 4.67 14.40
CA ASN A 221 12.14 5.32 14.18
C ASN A 221 13.27 4.30 14.37
N SER A 222 13.21 3.51 15.44
CA SER A 222 14.08 2.35 15.68
C SER A 222 13.56 1.46 16.82
N GLN A 223 14.23 0.33 17.09
CA GLN A 223 14.00 -0.47 18.30
C GLN A 223 14.17 0.30 19.64
N PHE A 224 14.82 1.46 19.63
CA PHE A 224 15.08 2.28 20.83
C PHE A 224 14.27 3.58 20.86
N ASP A 225 13.69 3.96 19.73
CA ASP A 225 12.81 5.10 19.58
C ASP A 225 11.53 4.58 18.94
N PRO A 226 10.55 4.19 19.78
CA PRO A 226 9.43 3.43 19.29
C PRO A 226 8.52 4.28 18.41
N CYS A 227 8.50 5.62 18.57
CA CYS A 227 7.71 6.56 17.79
C CYS A 227 7.85 6.31 16.29
N ASP A 228 6.78 6.53 15.55
CA ASP A 228 6.66 6.14 14.15
C ASP A 228 6.39 7.33 13.23
N LYS A 229 6.72 7.11 11.96
CA LYS A 229 6.44 8.03 10.86
C LYS A 229 5.73 7.29 9.75
N LEU A 230 4.93 8.01 8.98
CA LEU A 230 4.27 7.46 7.81
C LEU A 230 5.21 7.55 6.62
N TYR A 231 5.46 6.42 5.97
CA TYR A 231 6.24 6.34 4.73
C TYR A 231 5.30 6.18 3.54
N ALA A 232 5.73 6.71 2.40
CA ALA A 232 4.94 6.77 1.16
C ALA A 232 5.75 6.22 -0.03
N HIS A 233 5.12 5.36 -0.81
CA HIS A 233 5.66 4.80 -2.05
C HIS A 233 4.85 5.35 -3.23
N SER A 234 5.44 6.27 -4.00
CA SER A 234 4.71 6.99 -5.06
C SER A 234 4.13 6.07 -6.11
N TRP A 235 3.01 6.47 -6.69
CA TRP A 235 2.45 5.94 -7.92
C TRP A 235 2.10 7.09 -8.88
N SER A 236 2.47 6.93 -10.15
CA SER A 236 2.31 7.97 -11.18
C SER A 236 0.87 8.15 -11.69
N GLY A 237 -0.05 7.27 -11.32
CA GLY A 237 -1.44 7.29 -11.81
C GLY A 237 -1.61 6.78 -13.25
N MET A 238 -0.53 6.46 -13.96
CA MET A 238 -0.55 6.12 -15.38
C MET A 238 -0.11 4.68 -15.63
N GLY A 239 -0.96 3.89 -16.28
CA GLY A 239 -0.64 2.50 -16.63
C GLY A 239 -0.73 1.54 -15.43
N GLY A 240 -0.17 0.34 -15.60
CA GLY A 240 -0.02 -0.61 -14.50
C GLY A 240 1.28 -0.37 -13.71
N PHE A 241 1.50 -1.17 -12.67
CA PHE A 241 2.72 -1.08 -11.85
C PHE A 241 3.98 -1.39 -12.68
N GLY A 242 4.92 -0.44 -12.67
CA GLY A 242 6.13 -0.48 -13.49
C GLY A 242 7.39 -0.68 -12.66
N GLU A 243 8.45 -1.17 -13.30
CA GLU A 243 9.79 -1.20 -12.73
C GLU A 243 10.82 -0.65 -13.70
N GLY A 244 11.82 0.05 -13.18
CA GLY A 244 12.88 0.67 -13.96
C GLY A 244 13.67 1.70 -13.16
N PRO A 245 14.84 2.15 -13.65
CA PRO A 245 15.66 3.13 -12.94
C PRO A 245 14.87 4.40 -12.60
N ASN A 246 14.79 4.74 -11.30
CA ASN A 246 14.08 5.93 -10.80
C ASN A 246 12.61 6.02 -11.25
N ALA A 247 11.93 4.89 -11.38
CA ALA A 247 10.52 4.84 -11.79
C ALA A 247 9.58 5.51 -10.76
N GLY A 248 9.98 5.54 -9.48
CA GLY A 248 9.22 6.17 -8.41
C GLY A 248 10.11 6.88 -7.39
N ARG A 249 9.50 7.25 -6.27
CA ARG A 249 10.14 7.90 -5.12
C ARG A 249 9.61 7.35 -3.81
N LEU A 250 10.47 7.32 -2.81
CA LEU A 250 10.12 7.04 -1.42
C LEU A 250 10.06 8.36 -0.66
N GLY A 251 9.01 8.52 0.14
CA GLY A 251 8.80 9.69 0.97
C GLY A 251 8.47 9.31 2.40
N ARG A 252 8.46 10.32 3.27
CA ARG A 252 8.01 10.19 4.66
C ARG A 252 7.34 11.48 5.13
N MET A 253 6.53 11.36 6.16
CA MET A 253 5.99 12.49 6.90
C MET A 253 5.78 12.14 8.37
N ASP A 254 5.81 13.17 9.21
CA ASP A 254 5.28 13.09 10.56
C ASP A 254 3.75 13.10 10.50
N SER A 255 3.09 12.27 11.32
CA SER A 255 1.62 12.16 11.35
C SER A 255 0.92 13.39 11.93
N GLU A 256 1.63 14.21 12.71
CA GLU A 256 1.09 15.45 13.26
C GLU A 256 1.26 16.62 12.27
N ASP A 257 2.41 16.69 11.60
CA ASP A 257 2.73 17.79 10.69
C ASP A 257 2.15 17.59 9.28
N LEU A 258 2.04 16.34 8.82
CA LEU A 258 1.52 15.95 7.49
C LEU A 258 2.27 16.58 6.31
N MET A 259 3.54 16.91 6.53
CA MET A 259 4.43 17.51 5.55
C MET A 259 5.28 16.42 4.88
N MET A 260 5.07 16.21 3.58
CA MET A 260 5.79 15.18 2.81
C MET A 260 7.23 15.59 2.52
N GLU A 261 8.18 14.73 2.90
CA GLU A 261 9.59 14.82 2.54
C GLU A 261 9.94 13.72 1.54
N THR A 262 10.69 14.04 0.48
CA THR A 262 11.28 13.01 -0.40
C THR A 262 12.56 12.48 0.23
N ILE A 263 12.65 11.16 0.42
CA ILE A 263 13.86 10.47 0.88
C ILE A 263 14.80 10.22 -0.31
N GLY A 264 14.27 9.64 -1.39
CA GLY A 264 15.07 9.30 -2.56
C GLY A 264 14.24 8.67 -3.68
N ASN A 265 14.87 8.48 -4.84
CA ASN A 265 14.25 7.76 -5.96
C ASN A 265 14.33 6.26 -5.72
N ILE A 266 13.33 5.53 -6.21
CA ILE A 266 13.23 4.07 -6.16
C ILE A 266 12.91 3.52 -7.55
N ASN A 267 13.13 2.23 -7.74
CA ASN A 267 13.02 1.60 -9.06
C ASN A 267 11.62 1.04 -9.38
N TYR A 268 10.60 1.43 -8.63
CA TYR A 268 9.25 0.91 -8.75
C TYR A 268 8.23 2.05 -8.79
N ASP A 269 7.29 1.97 -9.72
CA ASP A 269 6.17 2.89 -9.84
C ASP A 269 4.90 2.24 -9.29
N GLY A 270 4.56 2.60 -8.05
CA GLY A 270 3.49 2.01 -7.26
C GLY A 270 3.92 0.75 -6.49
N GLY A 271 3.44 0.66 -5.27
CA GLY A 271 3.70 -0.41 -4.31
C GLY A 271 3.05 -0.07 -2.98
N GLU A 272 2.77 -1.09 -2.18
CA GLU A 272 2.21 -0.93 -0.82
C GLU A 272 3.31 -1.14 0.21
N LEU A 273 3.26 -0.39 1.31
CA LEU A 273 4.30 -0.37 2.32
C LEU A 273 3.83 -1.01 3.63
N THR A 274 4.77 -1.56 4.37
CA THR A 274 4.55 -1.94 5.76
C THR A 274 5.85 -1.74 6.54
N GLY A 275 5.72 -1.44 7.83
CA GLY A 275 6.83 -1.22 8.73
C GLY A 275 6.80 -2.13 9.94
N THR A 276 7.90 -2.12 10.67
CA THR A 276 8.07 -2.93 11.89
C THR A 276 8.42 -2.04 13.10
N GLY A 277 8.17 -2.57 14.30
CA GLY A 277 8.53 -1.91 15.56
C GLY A 277 10.03 -1.76 15.82
N ASP A 278 10.88 -2.57 15.17
CA ASP A 278 12.34 -2.41 15.19
C ASP A 278 12.84 -1.41 14.13
N GLY A 279 11.95 -0.90 13.28
CA GLY A 279 12.20 0.23 12.38
C GLY A 279 12.64 -0.17 10.97
N ARG A 280 12.22 -1.32 10.46
CA ARG A 280 12.46 -1.77 9.09
C ARG A 280 11.29 -1.39 8.19
N LEU A 281 11.58 -1.01 6.95
CA LEU A 281 10.60 -0.56 5.96
C LEU A 281 10.60 -1.52 4.77
N PHE A 282 9.43 -2.07 4.49
CA PHE A 282 9.24 -3.01 3.39
C PHE A 282 8.20 -2.53 2.40
N ALA A 283 8.37 -2.93 1.15
CA ALA A 283 7.45 -2.70 0.06
C ALA A 283 7.09 -4.00 -0.65
N PHE A 284 5.82 -4.10 -1.04
CA PHE A 284 5.33 -5.07 -2.01
C PHE A 284 5.10 -4.35 -3.33
N ALA A 285 6.00 -4.58 -4.29
CA ALA A 285 6.10 -3.79 -5.53
C ALA A 285 6.67 -4.62 -6.70
N GLY A 286 6.71 -4.02 -7.90
CA GLY A 286 7.40 -4.58 -9.06
C GLY A 286 6.60 -5.59 -9.89
N SER A 287 7.17 -5.97 -11.03
CA SER A 287 6.49 -6.82 -12.03
C SER A 287 7.49 -7.78 -12.70
N PRO A 288 7.57 -9.06 -12.29
CA PRO A 288 6.75 -9.73 -11.27
C PRO A 288 7.03 -9.23 -9.85
N ALA A 289 6.10 -9.50 -8.93
CA ALA A 289 6.07 -8.87 -7.61
C ALA A 289 7.25 -9.28 -6.73
N LYS A 290 7.73 -8.35 -5.92
CA LYS A 290 8.89 -8.46 -5.05
C LYS A 290 8.56 -7.95 -3.67
N LEU A 291 9.22 -8.52 -2.67
CA LEU A 291 9.39 -7.90 -1.36
C LEU A 291 10.70 -7.12 -1.39
N VAL A 292 10.66 -5.83 -1.08
CA VAL A 292 11.83 -4.95 -1.09
C VAL A 292 11.97 -4.29 0.27
N GLU A 293 13.15 -4.35 0.87
CA GLU A 293 13.48 -3.58 2.07
C GLU A 293 14.27 -2.34 1.68
N TYR A 294 13.87 -1.19 2.21
CA TYR A 294 14.55 0.09 1.96
C TYR A 294 15.23 0.61 3.22
N ASP A 295 16.39 1.24 3.04
CA ASP A 295 16.96 2.13 4.03
C ASP A 295 16.12 3.41 4.09
N LYS A 296 15.60 3.72 5.29
CA LYS A 296 14.70 4.86 5.52
C LYS A 296 15.40 6.21 5.40
N SER A 297 16.72 6.25 5.40
CA SER A 297 17.51 7.48 5.36
C SER A 297 17.83 7.95 3.94
N ASP A 298 18.01 7.02 2.99
CA ASP A 298 18.44 7.35 1.62
C ASP A 298 17.69 6.60 0.51
N ALA A 299 16.68 5.78 0.85
CA ALA A 299 15.89 4.96 -0.06
C ALA A 299 16.71 3.88 -0.83
N SER A 300 17.94 3.60 -0.39
CA SER A 300 18.72 2.50 -0.95
C SER A 300 18.07 1.15 -0.63
N VAL A 301 18.26 0.18 -1.52
CA VAL A 301 17.71 -1.17 -1.34
C VAL A 301 18.62 -1.96 -0.40
N VAL A 302 18.06 -2.42 0.72
CA VAL A 302 18.72 -3.30 1.68
C VAL A 302 18.57 -4.76 1.26
N LEU A 303 17.36 -5.15 0.86
CA LEU A 303 17.01 -6.52 0.46
C LEU A 303 16.01 -6.51 -0.70
N THR A 304 16.07 -7.52 -1.55
CA THR A 304 15.02 -7.82 -2.52
C THR A 304 14.79 -9.32 -2.62
N GLU A 305 13.55 -9.76 -2.42
CA GLU A 305 13.11 -11.13 -2.60
C GLU A 305 12.10 -11.19 -3.75
N GLN A 306 12.37 -12.03 -4.76
CA GLN A 306 11.44 -12.25 -5.85
C GLN A 306 10.30 -13.16 -5.37
N LEU A 307 9.07 -12.65 -5.41
CA LEU A 307 7.89 -13.42 -5.08
C LEU A 307 7.37 -14.08 -6.36
N ASN A 308 6.99 -15.36 -6.28
CA ASN A 308 6.41 -16.09 -7.41
C ASN A 308 4.91 -15.76 -7.56
N MET A 309 4.60 -14.47 -7.64
CA MET A 309 3.25 -13.91 -7.77
C MET A 309 3.31 -12.57 -8.50
N SER A 310 2.14 -12.04 -8.85
CA SER A 310 1.99 -10.73 -9.50
C SER A 310 1.14 -9.81 -8.63
N LEU A 311 1.36 -8.50 -8.79
CA LEU A 311 0.40 -7.51 -8.34
C LEU A 311 -0.92 -7.63 -9.13
N THR A 312 -2.02 -7.26 -8.49
CA THR A 312 -3.38 -7.22 -9.06
C THR A 312 -3.89 -5.78 -9.07
N ASN A 313 -5.09 -5.53 -9.59
CA ASN A 313 -5.61 -4.14 -9.63
C ASN A 313 -5.92 -3.61 -8.22
N ALA A 314 -6.38 -4.48 -7.33
CA ALA A 314 -6.48 -4.22 -5.90
C ALA A 314 -5.45 -5.10 -5.19
N PHE A 315 -4.57 -4.50 -4.41
CA PHE A 315 -3.64 -5.23 -3.57
C PHE A 315 -3.30 -4.42 -2.33
N ALA A 316 -2.88 -5.11 -1.28
CA ALA A 316 -2.42 -4.51 -0.04
C ALA A 316 -1.36 -5.40 0.61
N PHE A 317 -0.67 -4.86 1.62
CA PHE A 317 0.52 -5.49 2.17
C PHE A 317 0.68 -5.20 3.65
N ALA A 318 1.02 -6.21 4.45
CA ALA A 318 1.23 -6.06 5.88
C ALA A 318 2.28 -7.01 6.42
N PHE A 319 3.06 -6.53 7.40
CA PHE A 319 3.96 -7.33 8.22
C PHE A 319 3.22 -7.84 9.47
N TYR A 320 3.52 -9.06 9.93
CA TYR A 320 3.08 -9.53 11.24
C TYR A 320 3.96 -10.68 11.72
N GLY A 321 4.48 -10.59 12.95
CA GLY A 321 5.12 -11.70 13.64
C GLY A 321 6.37 -12.26 12.97
N GLY A 322 7.08 -11.46 12.16
CA GLY A 322 8.23 -11.91 11.36
C GLY A 322 7.91 -12.16 9.88
N ASP A 323 6.62 -12.25 9.55
CA ASP A 323 6.12 -12.66 8.25
C ASP A 323 5.41 -11.55 7.49
N PHE A 324 5.09 -11.84 6.23
CA PHE A 324 4.35 -10.93 5.38
C PHE A 324 3.06 -11.54 4.84
N TYR A 325 2.04 -10.68 4.76
CA TYR A 325 0.72 -11.01 4.24
C TYR A 325 0.43 -10.10 3.06
N MET A 326 0.26 -10.73 1.89
CA MET A 326 -0.09 -10.06 0.65
C MET A 326 -1.58 -10.30 0.38
N PHE A 327 -2.32 -9.21 0.24
CA PHE A 327 -3.72 -9.22 -0.15
C PHE A 327 -3.76 -8.91 -1.64
N THR A 328 -4.30 -9.82 -2.44
CA THR A 328 -4.43 -9.66 -3.90
C THR A 328 -5.80 -10.13 -4.35
N GLU A 329 -6.24 -9.78 -5.56
CA GLU A 329 -7.53 -10.21 -6.08
C GLU A 329 -7.65 -11.75 -6.10
N ALA A 330 -8.79 -12.26 -5.64
CA ALA A 330 -9.13 -13.67 -5.74
C ALA A 330 -9.58 -14.04 -7.17
N GLN A 331 -9.97 -15.30 -7.39
CA GLN A 331 -10.56 -15.73 -8.66
C GLN A 331 -11.81 -14.91 -9.03
N ASN A 332 -12.62 -14.57 -8.03
CA ASN A 332 -13.63 -13.54 -8.14
C ASN A 332 -13.02 -12.21 -7.69
N THR A 333 -12.80 -11.28 -8.63
CA THR A 333 -12.11 -10.00 -8.38
C THR A 333 -12.89 -9.05 -7.48
N ASN A 334 -14.16 -9.35 -7.15
CA ASN A 334 -14.92 -8.63 -6.12
C ASN A 334 -14.46 -8.97 -4.69
N PHE A 335 -13.50 -9.90 -4.54
CA PHE A 335 -12.93 -10.29 -3.26
C PHE A 335 -11.42 -10.41 -3.40
N SER A 336 -10.72 -10.28 -2.27
CA SER A 336 -9.30 -10.60 -2.19
C SER A 336 -9.06 -12.02 -1.70
N LYS A 337 -7.84 -12.51 -1.89
CA LYS A 337 -7.27 -13.68 -1.23
C LYS A 337 -6.08 -13.21 -0.38
N VAL A 338 -5.65 -14.04 0.57
CA VAL A 338 -4.49 -13.80 1.41
C VAL A 338 -3.40 -14.80 1.08
N THR A 339 -2.24 -14.28 0.70
CA THR A 339 -1.01 -15.05 0.52
C THR A 339 -0.07 -14.71 1.68
N HIS A 340 0.35 -15.72 2.42
CA HIS A 340 1.34 -15.62 3.50
C HIS A 340 2.71 -15.96 2.96
N TYR A 341 3.70 -15.14 3.31
CA TYR A 341 5.11 -15.38 3.06
C TYR A 341 5.82 -15.51 4.41
N ASP A 342 6.21 -16.75 4.72
CA ASP A 342 7.01 -17.10 5.89
C ASP A 342 8.43 -16.54 5.68
N PHE A 343 8.70 -15.35 6.18
CA PHE A 343 9.91 -14.62 5.84
C PHE A 343 11.05 -14.90 6.83
N ASP A 344 10.78 -15.17 8.08
CA ASP A 344 11.85 -15.38 9.07
C ASP A 344 12.34 -16.83 9.14
N ASP A 345 11.59 -17.81 8.59
CA ASP A 345 11.97 -19.22 8.54
C ASP A 345 12.02 -19.77 7.09
N THR A 346 10.92 -20.31 6.57
CA THR A 346 10.98 -21.23 5.42
C THR A 346 11.06 -20.55 4.06
N LYS A 347 10.79 -19.24 3.99
CA LYS A 347 10.64 -18.48 2.73
C LYS A 347 9.58 -19.08 1.81
N MET A 348 8.58 -19.77 2.37
CA MET A 348 7.49 -20.35 1.59
C MET A 348 6.36 -19.35 1.40
N LEU A 349 5.84 -19.31 0.17
CA LEU A 349 4.70 -18.49 -0.21
C LEU A 349 3.45 -19.37 -0.33
N THR A 350 2.45 -19.16 0.53
CA THR A 350 1.27 -20.02 0.68
C THR A 350 -0.03 -19.21 0.61
N ASN A 351 -1.01 -19.66 -0.17
CA ASN A 351 -2.36 -19.09 -0.08
C ASN A 351 -3.07 -19.63 1.16
N VAL A 352 -3.24 -18.78 2.16
CA VAL A 352 -3.84 -19.15 3.46
C VAL A 352 -5.33 -18.86 3.52
N VAL A 353 -5.81 -17.89 2.73
CA VAL A 353 -7.24 -17.61 2.54
C VAL A 353 -7.52 -17.46 1.06
N MET A 354 -8.41 -18.29 0.51
CA MET A 354 -8.74 -18.26 -0.92
C MET A 354 -9.74 -17.16 -1.31
N GLN A 355 -10.55 -16.72 -0.35
CA GLN A 355 -11.53 -15.64 -0.53
C GLN A 355 -11.82 -14.95 0.81
N ALA A 356 -11.40 -13.69 0.93
CA ALA A 356 -11.71 -12.76 2.00
C ALA A 356 -13.16 -12.25 1.87
N PRO A 357 -13.74 -11.64 2.92
CA PRO A 357 -15.10 -11.09 2.86
C PRO A 357 -15.24 -9.87 1.95
N ILE A 358 -14.13 -9.18 1.62
CA ILE A 358 -14.10 -7.93 0.87
C ILE A 358 -13.00 -7.93 -0.21
N ARG A 359 -13.06 -6.95 -1.12
CA ARG A 359 -11.95 -6.61 -2.02
C ARG A 359 -11.04 -5.60 -1.34
N ILE A 360 -9.86 -6.06 -0.92
CA ILE A 360 -8.91 -5.30 -0.11
C ILE A 360 -8.01 -4.43 -1.01
N VAL A 361 -7.98 -3.12 -0.74
CA VAL A 361 -7.10 -2.13 -1.40
C VAL A 361 -6.10 -1.47 -0.45
N GLY A 362 -6.34 -1.54 0.86
CA GLY A 362 -5.40 -1.04 1.87
C GLY A 362 -5.23 -2.05 3.00
N ALA A 363 -4.03 -2.10 3.56
CA ALA A 363 -3.75 -2.89 4.75
C ALA A 363 -2.73 -2.14 5.60
N GLY A 364 -3.01 -2.03 6.88
CA GLY A 364 -2.18 -1.32 7.84
C GLY A 364 -1.93 -2.17 9.05
N VAL A 365 -0.69 -2.14 9.52
CA VAL A 365 -0.34 -2.57 10.87
C VAL A 365 0.23 -1.39 11.59
N SER A 366 -0.08 -1.33 12.87
CA SER A 366 0.68 -0.49 13.77
C SER A 366 2.08 -1.06 13.94
N THR A 367 3.04 -0.21 14.32
CA THR A 367 4.38 -0.64 14.71
C THR A 367 4.42 -1.47 16.01
N CYS A 368 3.24 -1.68 16.60
CA CYS A 368 2.96 -2.44 17.81
C CYS A 368 2.65 -3.92 17.58
N VAL A 369 2.51 -4.37 16.33
CA VAL A 369 2.33 -5.81 16.04
C VAL A 369 3.57 -6.60 16.46
N PRO A 370 3.43 -7.89 16.80
CA PRO A 370 4.56 -8.72 17.19
C PRO A 370 5.68 -8.74 16.13
N LEU A 371 6.93 -8.77 16.60
CA LEU A 371 8.07 -9.11 15.76
C LEU A 371 8.25 -10.64 15.71
N ALA A 372 9.15 -11.12 14.85
CA ALA A 372 9.62 -12.51 14.86
C ALA A 372 10.02 -12.92 16.30
N MET A 373 9.63 -14.12 16.72
CA MET A 373 9.93 -14.66 18.06
C MET A 373 11.33 -15.26 18.17
#